data_AF-A0A956D3W9-F1
#
_entry.id   AF-A0A956D3W9-F1
#
_cell.length_a   1.000
_cell.length_b   1.000
_cell.length_c   1.000
_cell.angle_alpha   90.00
_cell.angle_beta   90.00
_cell.angle_gamma   90.00
#
_symmetry.space_group_name_H-M   'P 1'
#
loop_
_entity.id
_entity.type
_entity.pdbx_description
1 polymer ?
#
loop_
_entity_poly.entity_id
_entity_poly.type
_entity_poly.pdbx_seq_one_letter_code
_entity_poly.pdbx_strand_id
1 'polypeptide(L)'
;MRRLLRVGARALGVTAALAAVAFGLLWITTDVERARFAHPADALTVTDRHGTPLRHHRPDGHDRRWVALDDVSPHLIDAVLAVEDTRYREHAGVDVRGTGRALLSFALPGRRVSGGSTI
;
A
#
# COMPACT_ATOMS: atom_id res chain seq x y z
N MET A 1 -25.36 18.87 32.01
CA MET A 1 -24.13 18.84 31.18
C MET A 1 -23.19 17.66 31.45
N ARG A 2 -22.61 17.51 32.65
CA ARG A 2 -21.50 16.54 32.93
C ARG A 2 -21.86 15.05 32.76
N ARG A 3 -23.13 14.65 32.97
CA ARG A 3 -23.59 13.26 32.82
C ARG A 3 -23.67 12.82 31.35
N LEU A 4 -24.14 13.71 30.47
CA LEU A 4 -24.20 13.46 29.01
C LEU A 4 -22.80 13.32 28.41
N LEU A 5 -21.84 14.17 28.85
CA LEU A 5 -20.44 14.08 28.44
C LEU A 5 -19.78 12.74 28.84
N ARG A 6 -20.08 12.23 30.04
CA ARG A 6 -19.56 10.92 30.51
C ARG A 6 -20.17 9.73 29.76
N VAL A 7 -21.45 9.81 29.41
CA VAL A 7 -22.12 8.77 28.62
C VAL A 7 -21.58 8.75 27.19
N GLY A 8 -21.39 9.93 26.58
CA GLY A 8 -20.75 10.06 25.26
C GLY A 8 -19.31 9.55 25.23
N ALA A 9 -18.51 9.87 26.25
CA ALA A 9 -17.14 9.37 26.36
C ALA A 9 -17.07 7.84 26.53
N ARG A 10 -17.99 7.24 27.29
CA ARG A 10 -18.09 5.78 27.44
C ARG A 10 -18.51 5.10 26.13
N ALA A 11 -19.48 5.66 25.42
CA ALA A 11 -19.90 5.13 24.13
C ALA A 11 -18.74 5.17 23.11
N LEU A 12 -18.00 6.28 23.05
CA LEU A 12 -16.82 6.41 22.18
C LEU A 12 -15.73 5.40 22.54
N GLY A 13 -15.47 5.19 23.83
CA GLY A 13 -14.51 4.20 24.31
C GLY A 13 -14.89 2.77 23.93
N VAL A 14 -16.18 2.41 24.05
CA VAL A 14 -16.68 1.09 23.62
C VAL A 14 -16.53 0.90 22.11
N THR A 15 -16.89 1.90 21.30
CA THR A 15 -16.73 1.82 19.84
C THR A 15 -15.27 1.67 19.42
N ALA A 16 -14.35 2.43 20.04
CA ALA A 16 -12.93 2.31 19.76
C ALA A 16 -12.37 0.93 20.14
N ALA A 17 -12.81 0.38 21.29
CA ALA A 17 -12.42 -0.96 21.72
C ALA A 17 -12.93 -2.04 20.74
N LEU A 18 -14.18 -1.95 20.30
CA LEU A 18 -14.74 -2.87 19.31
C LEU A 18 -14.02 -2.78 17.96
N ALA A 19 -13.67 -1.57 17.52
CA ALA A 19 -12.90 -1.36 16.29
C ALA A 19 -11.48 -1.96 16.41
N ALA A 20 -10.81 -1.81 17.56
CA ALA A 20 -9.50 -2.40 17.79
C ALA A 20 -9.55 -3.93 17.82
N VAL A 21 -10.58 -4.52 18.44
CA VAL A 21 -10.80 -5.97 18.42
C VAL A 21 -11.08 -6.45 17.00
N ALA A 22 -11.95 -5.77 16.25
CA ALA A 22 -12.24 -6.10 14.86
C ALA A 22 -10.98 -6.00 13.97
N PHE A 23 -10.15 -4.96 14.16
CA PHE A 23 -8.88 -4.81 13.46
C PHE A 23 -7.91 -5.94 13.82
N GLY A 24 -7.76 -6.28 15.11
CA GLY A 24 -6.91 -7.38 15.55
C GLY A 24 -7.36 -8.74 14.99
N LEU A 25 -8.67 -9.00 14.97
CA LEU A 25 -9.25 -10.18 14.34
C LEU A 25 -8.98 -10.20 12.84
N LEU A 26 -9.20 -9.08 12.14
CA LEU A 26 -8.92 -8.97 10.71
C LEU A 26 -7.43 -9.22 10.43
N TRP A 27 -6.54 -8.64 11.24
CA TRP A 27 -5.09 -8.78 11.09
C TRP A 27 -4.62 -10.23 11.18
N ILE A 28 -5.19 -11.03 12.08
CA ILE A 28 -4.78 -12.44 12.27
C ILE A 28 -5.53 -13.42 11.36
N THR A 29 -6.71 -13.05 10.86
CA THR A 29 -7.55 -13.93 10.02
C THR A 29 -7.43 -13.64 8.53
N THR A 30 -6.99 -12.45 8.14
CA THR A 30 -6.77 -12.10 6.73
C THR A 30 -5.47 -12.71 6.28
N ASP A 31 -5.55 -13.77 5.49
CA ASP A 31 -4.38 -14.32 4.82
C ASP A 31 -3.96 -13.35 3.70
N VAL A 32 -2.66 -13.05 3.66
CA VAL A 32 -2.07 -12.26 2.59
C VAL A 32 -1.76 -13.24 1.48
N GLU A 33 -2.34 -13.03 0.30
CA GLU A 33 -2.13 -13.89 -0.87
C GLU A 33 -0.67 -13.80 -1.34
N ARG A 34 0.22 -14.55 -0.69
CA ARG A 34 1.68 -14.52 -0.89
C ARG A 34 2.06 -14.82 -2.34
N ALA A 35 1.23 -15.57 -3.06
CA ALA A 35 1.39 -15.85 -4.48
C ALA A 35 1.42 -14.57 -5.33
N ARG A 36 0.75 -13.48 -4.93
CA ARG A 36 0.82 -12.18 -5.62
C ARG A 36 2.19 -11.51 -5.54
N PHE A 37 2.98 -11.89 -4.54
CA PHE A 37 4.34 -11.38 -4.31
C PHE A 37 5.41 -12.36 -4.79
N ALA A 38 5.00 -13.53 -5.32
CA ALA A 38 5.92 -14.42 -6.01
C ALA A 38 6.39 -13.75 -7.30
N HIS A 39 7.62 -14.06 -7.71
CA HIS A 39 8.19 -13.56 -8.95
C HIS A 39 7.21 -13.82 -10.12
N PRO A 40 6.66 -12.77 -10.75
CA PRO A 40 5.81 -12.95 -11.92
C PRO A 40 6.63 -13.62 -13.01
N ALA A 41 6.00 -14.51 -13.77
CA ALA A 41 6.66 -15.11 -14.93
C ALA A 41 7.10 -13.97 -15.86
N ASP A 42 8.40 -13.92 -16.18
CA ASP A 42 8.92 -12.96 -17.14
C ASP A 42 8.23 -13.15 -18.49
N ALA A 43 8.12 -12.06 -19.24
CA ALA A 43 7.63 -12.14 -20.61
C ALA A 43 8.51 -13.10 -21.43
N LEU A 44 7.89 -14.11 -22.03
CA LEU A 44 8.56 -15.08 -22.89
C LEU A 44 9.14 -14.32 -24.10
N THR A 45 10.46 -14.30 -24.24
CA THR A 45 11.11 -13.61 -25.35
C THR A 45 11.33 -14.58 -26.51
N VAL A 46 10.62 -14.36 -27.62
CA VAL A 46 10.84 -15.05 -28.89
C VAL A 46 12.03 -14.40 -29.59
N THR A 47 13.06 -15.18 -29.91
CA THR A 47 14.28 -14.73 -30.58
C THR A 47 14.42 -15.32 -31.98
N ASP A 48 15.20 -14.68 -32.84
CA ASP A 48 15.62 -15.26 -34.13
C ASP A 48 16.76 -16.29 -33.96
N ARG A 49 17.26 -16.82 -35.10
CA ARG A 49 18.36 -17.80 -35.14
C ARG A 49 19.71 -17.27 -34.62
N HIS A 50 19.86 -15.95 -34.50
CA HIS A 50 21.05 -15.27 -34.03
C HIS A 50 20.88 -14.79 -32.57
N GLY A 51 19.75 -15.09 -31.93
CA GLY A 51 19.43 -14.65 -30.57
C GLY A 51 18.84 -13.24 -30.49
N THR A 52 18.54 -12.59 -31.62
CA THR A 52 17.94 -11.25 -31.64
C THR A 52 16.49 -11.33 -31.16
N PRO A 53 16.08 -10.54 -30.14
CA PRO A 53 14.70 -10.51 -29.69
C PRO A 53 13.76 -10.04 -30.81
N LEU A 54 12.75 -10.84 -31.14
CA LEU A 54 11.69 -10.52 -32.11
C LEU A 54 10.40 -10.07 -31.42
N ARG A 55 10.05 -10.71 -30.30
CA ARG A 55 8.80 -10.42 -29.57
C ARG A 55 8.88 -10.84 -28.11
N HIS A 56 8.34 -10.01 -27.23
CA HIS A 56 7.99 -10.41 -25.87
C HIS A 56 6.53 -10.88 -25.83
N HIS A 57 6.32 -12.15 -25.54
CA HIS A 57 5.00 -12.74 -25.33
C HIS A 57 4.61 -12.59 -23.86
N ARG A 58 3.46 -11.94 -23.63
CA ARG A 58 2.97 -11.51 -22.32
C ARG A 58 1.75 -12.37 -21.96
N PRO A 59 1.89 -13.42 -21.13
CA PRO A 59 0.78 -14.32 -20.82
C PRO A 59 -0.38 -13.64 -20.09
N ASP A 60 -0.08 -12.57 -19.36
CA ASP A 60 -1.01 -11.80 -18.52
C ASP A 60 -1.37 -10.42 -19.12
N GLY A 61 -0.90 -10.13 -20.33
CA GLY A 61 -1.12 -8.84 -21.01
C GLY A 61 -0.28 -7.67 -20.49
N HIS A 62 0.58 -7.87 -19.49
CA HIS A 62 1.40 -6.82 -18.90
C HIS A 62 2.82 -6.83 -19.45
N ASP A 63 3.34 -5.64 -19.78
CA ASP A 63 4.77 -5.48 -20.10
C ASP A 63 5.57 -5.28 -18.83
N ARG A 64 6.10 -6.37 -18.30
CA ARG A 64 6.90 -6.33 -17.08
C ARG A 64 8.05 -7.30 -17.18
N ARG A 65 9.16 -6.88 -16.59
CA ARG A 65 10.35 -7.69 -16.40
C ARG A 65 10.70 -7.62 -14.93
N TRP A 66 10.97 -8.76 -14.32
CA TRP A 66 11.49 -8.77 -12.97
C TRP A 66 12.92 -8.22 -12.94
N VAL A 67 13.21 -7.37 -11.96
CA VAL A 67 14.54 -6.80 -11.73
C VAL A 67 14.85 -6.88 -10.24
N ALA A 68 16.09 -7.25 -9.89
CA ALA A 68 16.50 -7.22 -8.48
C ALA A 68 16.62 -5.76 -8.02
N LEU A 69 16.30 -5.49 -6.76
CA LEU A 69 16.36 -4.13 -6.23
C LEU A 69 17.77 -3.53 -6.32
N ASP A 70 18.80 -4.38 -6.17
CA ASP A 70 20.21 -3.99 -6.28
C ASP A 70 20.63 -3.60 -7.71
N ASP A 71 19.87 -4.02 -8.73
CA ASP A 71 20.08 -3.63 -10.13
C ASP A 71 19.40 -2.29 -10.47
N VAL A 72 18.57 -1.75 -9.56
CA VAL A 72 17.84 -0.50 -9.75
C VAL A 72 18.72 0.68 -9.33
N SER A 73 18.76 1.73 -10.17
CA SER A 73 19.48 2.96 -9.83
C SER A 73 19.00 3.52 -8.48
N PRO A 74 19.91 3.84 -7.54
CA PRO A 74 19.54 4.45 -6.26
C PRO A 74 18.73 5.75 -6.44
N HIS A 75 19.03 6.52 -7.49
CA HIS A 75 18.30 7.75 -7.82
C HIS A 75 16.84 7.49 -8.19
N LEU A 76 16.54 6.35 -8.83
CA LEU A 76 15.16 5.98 -9.14
C LEU A 76 14.41 5.60 -7.86
N ILE A 77 15.04 4.83 -6.98
CA ILE A 77 14.46 4.47 -5.67
C ILE A 77 14.14 5.75 -4.89
N ASP A 78 15.10 6.67 -4.77
CA ASP A 78 14.90 7.92 -4.04
C ASP A 78 13.86 8.83 -4.69
N ALA A 79 13.76 8.87 -6.02
CA ALA A 79 12.73 9.62 -6.72
C ALA A 79 11.32 9.07 -6.45
N VAL A 80 11.15 7.74 -6.49
CA VAL A 80 9.86 7.09 -6.18
C VAL A 80 9.47 7.37 -4.74
N LEU A 81 10.38 7.19 -3.79
CA LEU A 81 10.11 7.50 -2.38
C LEU A 81 9.79 8.99 -2.18
N ALA A 82 10.47 9.90 -2.88
CA ALA A 82 10.19 11.33 -2.75
C ALA A 82 8.78 11.73 -3.25
N VAL A 83 8.22 11.01 -4.23
CA VAL A 83 6.92 11.32 -4.84
C VAL A 83 5.78 10.56 -4.18
N GLU A 84 5.95 9.25 -3.97
CA GLU A 84 4.89 8.36 -3.48
C GLU A 84 4.84 8.31 -1.96
N ASP A 85 6.01 8.22 -1.30
CA ASP A 85 6.08 8.02 0.15
C ASP A 85 7.38 8.56 0.79
N THR A 86 7.40 9.87 1.01
CA THR A 86 8.56 10.59 1.58
C THR A 86 9.01 10.08 2.96
N ARG A 87 8.13 9.38 3.69
CA ARG A 87 8.38 8.89 5.06
C ARG A 87 8.37 7.37 5.13
N TYR A 88 8.48 6.69 4.00
CA TYR A 88 8.50 5.23 3.92
C TYR A 88 9.46 4.59 4.93
N ARG A 89 10.68 5.14 5.02
CA ARG A 89 11.74 4.65 5.91
C ARG A 89 11.50 4.94 7.40
N GLU A 90 10.51 5.78 7.73
CA GLU A 90 10.18 6.17 9.10
C GLU A 90 9.04 5.32 9.71
N HIS A 91 8.36 4.49 8.91
CA HIS A 91 7.21 3.71 9.37
C HIS A 91 7.26 2.23 8.96
N ALA A 92 6.59 1.38 9.73
CA ALA A 92 6.55 -0.07 9.52
C ALA A 92 5.40 -0.53 8.61
N GLY A 93 5.21 0.14 7.47
CA GLY A 93 4.18 -0.18 6.47
C GLY A 93 2.80 0.45 6.70
N VAL A 94 2.65 1.31 7.72
CA VAL A 94 1.45 2.15 7.89
C VAL A 94 1.87 3.55 8.28
N ASP A 95 1.63 4.52 7.41
CA ASP A 95 1.80 5.94 7.72
C ASP A 95 0.61 6.46 8.55
N VAL A 96 0.74 6.44 9.88
CA VAL A 96 -0.31 6.92 10.79
C VAL A 96 -0.63 8.41 10.56
N ARG A 97 0.38 9.23 10.24
CA ARG A 97 0.18 10.66 9.99
C ARG A 97 -0.55 10.90 8.68
N GLY A 98 -0.16 10.20 7.61
CA GLY A 98 -0.82 10.25 6.30
C GLY A 98 -2.25 9.73 6.37
N THR A 99 -2.47 8.61 7.05
CA THR A 99 -3.80 8.04 7.31
C THR A 99 -4.68 9.02 8.07
N GLY A 100 -4.17 9.64 9.14
CA GLY A 100 -4.91 10.65 9.91
C GLY A 100 -5.28 11.89 9.07
N ARG A 101 -4.33 12.38 8.25
CA ARG A 101 -4.58 13.48 7.31
C ARG A 101 -5.67 13.10 6.30
N ALA A 102 -5.62 11.89 5.75
CA ALA A 102 -6.61 11.39 4.80
C ALA A 102 -8.01 11.27 5.41
N LEU A 103 -8.12 10.75 6.63
CA LEU A 103 -9.39 10.67 7.36
C LEU A 103 -10.00 12.05 7.61
N LEU A 104 -9.19 13.03 8.03
CA LEU A 104 -9.66 14.40 8.22
C LEU A 104 -10.11 15.04 6.90
N SER A 105 -9.32 14.84 5.84
CA SER A 105 -9.62 15.27 4.47
C SER A 105 -10.92 14.67 3.94
N PHE A 106 -11.22 13.41 4.28
CA PHE A 106 -12.46 12.73 3.92
C PHE A 106 -13.67 13.22 4.71
N ALA A 107 -13.52 13.49 6.01
CA ALA A 107 -14.60 13.94 6.87
C ALA A 107 -15.06 15.38 6.57
N LEU A 108 -14.20 16.20 5.97
CA LEU A 108 -14.50 17.58 5.62
C LEU A 108 -15.07 17.68 4.18
N PRO A 109 -16.25 18.33 3.98
CA PRO A 109 -16.82 18.51 2.65
C PRO A 109 -15.87 19.22 1.68
N GLY A 110 -15.78 18.73 0.43
CA GLY A 110 -15.00 19.36 -0.65
C GLY A 110 -13.48 19.24 -0.54
N ARG A 111 -12.94 18.48 0.43
CA ARG A 111 -11.50 18.38 0.68
C ARG A 111 -10.89 17.00 0.41
N ARG A 112 -11.36 16.23 -0.58
CA ARG A 112 -10.71 14.95 -0.95
C ARG A 112 -9.42 15.19 -1.74
N VAL A 113 -8.37 15.61 -1.04
CA VAL A 113 -7.07 15.99 -1.62
C VAL A 113 -5.94 15.02 -1.28
N SER A 114 -6.16 14.05 -0.38
CA SER A 114 -5.13 13.09 0.04
C SER A 114 -5.72 11.71 0.30
N GLY A 115 -5.03 10.68 -0.19
CA GLY A 115 -5.18 9.29 0.27
C GLY A 115 -4.33 9.02 1.52
N GLY A 116 -4.49 7.80 2.07
CA GLY A 116 -3.69 7.25 3.18
C GLY A 116 -2.83 6.06 2.77
N SER A 117 -2.53 5.93 1.47
CA SER A 117 -1.72 4.86 0.91
C SER A 117 -0.23 5.01 1.27
N THR A 118 0.49 3.89 1.20
CA THR A 118 1.94 3.74 1.42
C THR A 118 2.45 2.65 0.47
N ILE A 119 3.76 2.68 0.18
CA ILE A 119 4.47 1.59 -0.50
C ILE A 119 4.56 0.37 0.42
#